data_AF-A0AAE7JS89-F1
#
_entry.id   AF-A0AAE7JS89-F1
#
_cell.length_a   1.000
_cell.length_b   1.000
_cell.length_c   1.000
_cell.angle_alpha   90.00
_cell.angle_beta   90.00
_cell.angle_gamma   90.00
#
_symmetry.space_group_name_H-M   'P 1'
#
loop_
_entity.id
_entity.type
_entity.pdbx_description
1 polymer ?
#
loop_
_entity_poly.entity_id
_entity_poly.type
_entity_poly.pdbx_seq_one_letter_code
_entity_poly.pdbx_strand_id
1 'polypeptide(L)'
;MDVYVVTENNFFFIGIKEQLPFEKGAIKKLHPNEIENNSTITFYRDDVFIFHTSNFGIELSFLISTGGFPGKLIFIPTTSKEKFKLAFNRYVFLDTYATIDEITTKIINNNEYDSLNYQVISEPLTEREKTIMRHTISGMNVYKISQYLSISTKTVYSHRRNAFHKLGGRNLFEIWPFRGNFLRAPTS
;
A
#
# COMPACT_ATOMS: atom_id res chain seq x y z
N MET A 1 2.22 19.88 -5.54
CA MET A 1 1.37 18.73 -5.19
C MET A 1 0.86 18.15 -6.49
N ASP A 2 1.26 16.92 -6.78
CA ASP A 2 0.62 16.10 -7.81
C ASP A 2 -0.45 15.19 -7.16
N VAL A 3 -1.47 14.83 -7.94
CA VAL A 3 -2.49 13.84 -7.56
C VAL A 3 -2.32 12.61 -8.44
N TYR A 4 -1.84 11.53 -7.85
CA TYR A 4 -1.64 10.25 -8.51
C TYR A 4 -2.85 9.34 -8.31
N VAL A 5 -3.57 9.05 -9.40
CA VAL A 5 -4.67 8.08 -9.41
C VAL A 5 -4.10 6.71 -9.76
N VAL A 6 -4.03 5.85 -8.76
CA VAL A 6 -3.47 4.51 -8.86
C VAL A 6 -4.60 3.53 -9.17
N THR A 7 -4.75 3.19 -10.45
CA THR A 7 -5.86 2.33 -10.88
C THR A 7 -5.62 1.70 -12.25
N GLU A 8 -6.16 0.50 -12.44
CA GLU A 8 -6.28 -0.14 -13.76
C GLU A 8 -7.50 0.40 -14.53
N ASN A 9 -8.51 0.95 -13.82
CA ASN A 9 -9.76 1.41 -14.42
C ASN A 9 -9.59 2.78 -15.11
N ASN A 10 -9.55 2.77 -16.44
CA ASN A 10 -9.39 4.00 -17.21
C ASN A 10 -10.56 4.98 -17.11
N PHE A 11 -11.79 4.47 -16.97
CA PHE A 11 -12.97 5.31 -16.82
C PHE A 11 -12.97 6.04 -15.48
N PHE A 12 -12.58 5.33 -14.41
CA PHE A 12 -12.40 5.95 -13.09
C PHE A 12 -11.36 7.08 -13.16
N PHE A 13 -10.20 6.84 -13.77
CA PHE A 13 -9.19 7.88 -13.95
C PHE A 13 -9.70 9.09 -14.74
N ILE A 14 -10.39 8.87 -15.87
CA ILE A 14 -10.94 9.96 -16.68
C ILE A 14 -11.96 10.77 -15.86
N GLY A 15 -12.86 10.10 -15.13
CA GLY A 15 -13.85 10.76 -14.28
C GLY A 15 -13.20 11.63 -13.21
N ILE A 16 -12.24 11.09 -12.48
CA ILE A 16 -11.46 11.82 -11.47
C ILE A 16 -10.72 13.01 -12.11
N LYS A 17 -10.05 12.78 -13.24
CA LYS A 17 -9.30 13.82 -13.94
C LYS A 17 -10.22 14.96 -14.37
N GLU A 18 -11.40 14.67 -14.89
CA GLU A 18 -12.34 15.69 -15.37
C GLU A 18 -13.07 16.42 -14.23
N GLN A 19 -13.41 15.72 -13.15
CA GLN A 19 -14.29 16.27 -12.11
C GLN A 19 -13.54 16.90 -10.94
N LEU A 20 -12.29 16.49 -10.66
CA LEU A 20 -11.52 17.13 -9.61
C LEU A 20 -11.19 18.59 -9.98
N PRO A 21 -11.28 19.53 -9.02
CA PRO A 21 -11.04 20.95 -9.23
C PRO A 21 -9.54 21.32 -9.23
N PHE A 22 -8.66 20.40 -9.65
CA PHE A 22 -7.23 20.64 -9.77
C PHE A 22 -6.83 20.77 -11.25
N GLU A 23 -5.67 21.37 -11.49
CA GLU A 23 -5.11 21.46 -12.83
C GLU A 23 -4.97 20.06 -13.45
N LYS A 24 -5.47 19.88 -14.67
CA LYS A 24 -5.46 18.57 -15.34
C LYS A 24 -4.05 18.00 -15.55
N GLY A 25 -3.03 18.86 -15.58
CA GLY A 25 -1.62 18.47 -15.64
C GLY A 25 -1.06 17.91 -14.34
N ALA A 26 -1.64 18.28 -13.20
CA ALA A 26 -1.26 17.78 -11.87
C ALA A 26 -1.90 16.42 -11.54
N ILE A 27 -2.94 16.00 -12.29
CA ILE A 27 -3.62 14.71 -12.10
C ILE A 27 -3.01 13.67 -13.04
N LYS A 28 -2.28 12.72 -12.45
CA LYS A 28 -1.50 11.70 -13.17
C LYS A 28 -2.08 10.32 -12.91
N LYS A 29 -2.09 9.45 -13.92
CA LYS A 29 -2.45 8.04 -13.76
C LYS A 29 -1.19 7.25 -13.41
N LEU A 30 -1.29 6.30 -12.48
CA LEU A 30 -0.30 5.26 -12.25
C LEU A 30 -0.96 3.89 -12.29
N HIS A 31 -0.28 2.92 -12.87
CA HIS A 31 -0.63 1.54 -12.66
C HIS A 31 -0.17 1.09 -11.26
N PRO A 32 -0.93 0.26 -10.51
CA PRO A 32 -0.49 -0.25 -9.21
C PRO A 32 0.94 -0.81 -9.21
N ASN A 33 1.28 -1.59 -10.24
CA ASN A 33 2.61 -2.19 -10.44
C ASN A 33 3.74 -1.19 -10.77
N GLU A 34 3.43 0.05 -11.17
CA GLU A 34 4.46 1.07 -11.50
C GLU A 34 5.02 1.76 -10.27
N ILE A 35 4.27 1.75 -9.16
CA ILE A 35 4.72 2.30 -7.87
C ILE A 35 5.95 1.56 -7.35
N GLU A 36 6.07 0.28 -7.70
CA GLU A 36 7.09 -0.62 -7.17
C GLU A 36 8.37 -0.66 -8.01
N ASN A 37 8.31 -0.19 -9.27
CA ASN A 37 9.37 -0.42 -10.26
C ASN A 37 10.02 0.85 -10.82
N ASN A 38 9.49 2.04 -10.52
CA ASN A 38 9.88 3.23 -11.27
C ASN A 38 10.92 4.11 -10.55
N SER A 39 12.19 4.00 -10.94
CA SER A 39 13.29 4.83 -10.46
C SER A 39 13.29 6.27 -10.99
N THR A 40 12.40 6.61 -11.94
CA THR A 40 12.36 7.96 -12.55
C THR A 40 11.32 8.90 -11.95
N ILE A 41 10.37 8.39 -11.16
CA ILE A 41 9.33 9.24 -10.55
C ILE A 41 9.75 9.54 -9.11
N THR A 42 10.02 10.82 -8.82
CA THR A 42 10.26 11.29 -7.46
C THR A 42 8.94 11.74 -6.84
N PHE A 43 8.56 11.12 -5.74
CA PHE A 43 7.36 11.47 -4.98
C PHE A 43 7.70 12.37 -3.79
N TYR A 44 6.83 13.33 -3.49
CA TYR A 44 7.00 14.31 -2.42
C TYR A 44 5.97 14.12 -1.29
N ARG A 45 6.24 14.71 -0.11
CA ARG A 45 5.34 14.61 1.05
C ARG A 45 3.99 15.28 0.86
N ASP A 46 3.92 16.26 -0.03
CA ASP A 46 2.70 17.00 -0.31
C ASP A 46 1.90 16.38 -1.46
N ASP A 47 2.39 15.30 -2.08
CA ASP A 47 1.67 14.59 -3.13
C ASP A 47 0.53 13.76 -2.54
N VAL A 48 -0.50 13.50 -3.35
CA VAL A 48 -1.66 12.71 -2.95
C VAL A 48 -1.84 11.51 -3.85
N PHE A 49 -2.11 10.36 -3.26
CA PHE A 49 -2.32 9.10 -3.96
C PHE A 49 -3.72 8.59 -3.70
N ILE A 50 -4.50 8.44 -4.78
CA ILE A 50 -5.85 7.88 -4.76
C ILE A 50 -5.77 6.45 -5.29
N PHE A 51 -5.84 5.48 -4.38
CA PHE A 51 -5.84 4.06 -4.72
C PHE A 51 -7.26 3.58 -4.99
N HIS A 52 -7.55 3.26 -6.24
CA HIS A 52 -8.79 2.60 -6.63
C HIS A 52 -8.50 1.16 -7.07
N THR A 53 -8.58 0.23 -6.12
CA THR A 53 -8.17 -1.17 -6.25
C THR A 53 -8.92 -2.09 -5.29
N SER A 54 -9.04 -3.38 -5.67
CA SER A 54 -9.55 -4.46 -4.79
C SER A 54 -8.49 -5.13 -3.94
N ASN A 55 -7.22 -4.86 -4.22
CA ASN A 55 -6.13 -5.51 -3.54
C ASN A 55 -4.87 -4.64 -3.55
N PHE A 56 -3.99 -4.89 -2.59
CA PHE A 56 -2.69 -4.25 -2.52
C PHE A 56 -1.60 -5.28 -2.68
N GLY A 57 -0.43 -4.82 -3.07
CA GLY A 57 0.79 -5.59 -2.91
C GLY A 57 1.26 -5.63 -1.46
N ILE A 58 2.00 -6.67 -1.08
CA ILE A 58 2.75 -6.75 0.17
C ILE A 58 3.82 -5.67 0.30
N GLU A 59 4.45 -5.24 -0.80
CA GLU A 59 5.44 -4.18 -0.86
C GLU A 59 4.80 -2.86 -0.53
N LEU A 60 3.69 -2.54 -1.21
CA LEU A 60 2.88 -1.37 -0.90
C LEU A 60 2.37 -1.42 0.54
N SER A 61 1.79 -2.54 0.99
CA SER A 61 1.35 -2.75 2.38
C SER A 61 2.49 -2.59 3.39
N PHE A 62 3.70 -2.99 3.02
CA PHE A 62 4.90 -2.86 3.84
C PHE A 62 5.41 -1.41 3.90
N LEU A 63 5.52 -0.72 2.76
CA LEU A 63 5.89 0.70 2.68
C LEU A 63 4.95 1.57 3.51
N ILE A 64 3.66 1.30 3.37
CA ILE A 64 2.55 1.88 4.11
C ILE A 64 2.71 1.60 5.62
N SER A 65 2.75 0.32 6.03
CA SER A 65 2.83 -0.05 7.46
C SER A 65 4.11 0.42 8.16
N THR A 66 5.20 0.63 7.42
CA THR A 66 6.46 1.16 7.94
C THR A 66 6.54 2.69 7.94
N GLY A 67 5.53 3.40 7.42
CA GLY A 67 5.49 4.86 7.36
C GLY A 67 6.48 5.46 6.36
N GLY A 68 7.01 4.64 5.45
CA GLY A 68 8.01 5.06 4.45
C GLY A 68 7.41 5.57 3.14
N PHE A 69 6.09 5.52 2.98
CA PHE A 69 5.44 5.99 1.76
C PHE A 69 5.32 7.52 1.77
N PRO A 70 5.82 8.22 0.74
CA PRO A 70 5.71 9.67 0.64
C PRO A 70 4.28 10.09 0.28
N GLY A 71 3.79 11.16 0.90
CA GLY A 71 2.51 11.76 0.52
C GLY A 71 1.29 11.25 1.31
N LYS A 72 0.14 11.83 0.99
CA LYS A 72 -1.16 11.47 1.56
C LYS A 72 -1.77 10.30 0.79
N LEU A 73 -2.31 9.33 1.51
CA LEU A 73 -2.98 8.16 0.92
C LEU A 73 -4.49 8.21 1.12
N ILE A 74 -5.23 8.09 0.02
CA ILE A 74 -6.68 7.93 -0.03
C ILE A 74 -6.99 6.59 -0.71
N PHE A 75 -7.79 5.77 -0.06
CA PHE A 75 -8.18 4.45 -0.55
C PHE A 75 -9.67 4.42 -0.88
N ILE A 76 -9.99 3.96 -2.09
CA ILE A 76 -11.36 3.78 -2.61
C ILE A 76 -11.47 2.33 -3.10
N PRO A 77 -12.22 1.46 -2.41
CA PRO A 77 -12.39 0.08 -2.82
C PRO A 77 -13.10 -0.01 -4.16
N THR A 78 -12.69 -0.96 -5.01
CA THR A 78 -13.45 -1.25 -6.24
C THR A 78 -14.78 -1.94 -5.95
N THR A 79 -14.92 -2.54 -4.76
CA THR A 79 -16.15 -3.20 -4.33
C THR A 79 -16.40 -3.02 -2.83
N SER A 80 -17.66 -2.83 -2.44
CA SER A 80 -18.06 -2.68 -1.04
C SER A 80 -17.83 -3.92 -0.15
N LYS A 81 -17.47 -5.05 -0.76
CA LYS A 81 -17.16 -6.31 -0.04
C LYS A 81 -15.68 -6.40 0.37
N GLU A 82 -14.84 -5.50 -0.12
CA GLU A 82 -13.42 -5.48 0.23
C GLU A 82 -13.24 -5.12 1.69
N LYS A 83 -12.66 -6.07 2.43
CA LYS A 83 -12.25 -5.85 3.82
C LYS A 83 -10.81 -5.41 3.80
N PHE A 84 -10.61 -4.09 3.87
CA PHE A 84 -9.28 -3.54 4.05
C PHE A 84 -8.69 -4.00 5.38
N LYS A 85 -7.43 -4.38 5.31
CA LYS A 85 -6.70 -4.99 6.42
C LYS A 85 -6.29 -3.91 7.42
N LEU A 86 -6.29 -4.27 8.71
CA LEU A 86 -5.99 -3.38 9.85
C LEU A 86 -4.71 -2.54 9.68
N ALA A 87 -3.74 -3.02 8.89
CA ALA A 87 -2.50 -2.31 8.55
C ALA A 87 -2.72 -0.92 7.92
N PHE A 88 -3.89 -0.70 7.31
CA PHE A 88 -4.22 0.53 6.63
C PHE A 88 -5.04 1.50 7.50
N ASN A 89 -5.39 1.15 8.75
CA ASN A 89 -6.25 1.98 9.62
C ASN A 89 -5.69 3.38 9.97
N ARG A 90 -4.48 3.71 9.52
CA ARG A 90 -3.88 5.04 9.65
C ARG A 90 -4.13 5.97 8.43
N TYR A 91 -4.85 5.49 7.41
CA TYR A 91 -5.07 6.21 6.16
C TYR A 91 -6.55 6.53 5.93
N VAL A 92 -6.78 7.46 4.99
CA VAL A 92 -8.13 7.90 4.60
C VAL A 92 -8.76 6.82 3.73
N PHE A 93 -9.85 6.22 4.22
CA PHE A 93 -10.71 5.34 3.44
C PHE A 93 -12.00 6.05 3.07
N LEU A 94 -12.36 5.95 1.80
CA LEU A 94 -13.68 6.32 1.31
C LEU A 94 -14.39 5.07 0.81
N ASP A 95 -15.71 5.11 0.77
CA ASP A 95 -16.53 4.01 0.24
C ASP A 95 -16.39 3.90 -1.29
N THR A 96 -16.75 2.75 -1.88
CA THR A 96 -16.78 2.56 -3.34
C THR A 96 -17.61 3.63 -4.07
N TYR A 97 -18.63 4.18 -3.40
CA TYR A 97 -19.51 5.22 -3.96
C TYR A 97 -19.09 6.65 -3.58
N ALA A 98 -17.83 6.85 -3.16
CA ALA A 98 -17.31 8.16 -2.80
C ALA A 98 -17.57 9.20 -3.89
N THR A 99 -18.16 10.31 -3.47
CA THR A 99 -18.43 11.48 -4.31
C THR A 99 -17.16 12.28 -4.55
N ILE A 100 -17.16 13.09 -5.61
CA ILE A 100 -16.05 14.00 -5.92
C ILE A 100 -15.82 15.01 -4.81
N ASP A 101 -16.88 15.49 -4.18
CA ASP A 101 -16.78 16.45 -3.08
C ASP A 101 -16.11 15.81 -1.86
N GLU A 102 -16.44 14.55 -1.55
CA GLU A 102 -15.77 13.80 -0.48
C GLU A 102 -14.28 13.61 -0.78
N ILE A 103 -13.94 13.20 -2.01
CA ILE A 103 -12.55 13.02 -2.44
C ILE A 103 -11.80 14.35 -2.36
N THR A 104 -12.38 15.43 -2.89
CA THR A 104 -11.78 16.78 -2.90
C THR A 104 -11.55 17.29 -1.48
N THR A 105 -12.56 17.15 -0.62
CA THR A 105 -12.48 17.53 0.79
C THR A 105 -11.35 16.78 1.49
N LYS A 106 -11.19 15.48 1.20
CA LYS A 106 -10.08 14.69 1.75
C LYS A 106 -8.73 15.06 1.16
N ILE A 107 -8.63 15.50 -0.09
CA ILE A 107 -7.36 16.00 -0.65
C ILE A 107 -6.96 17.31 0.06
N ILE A 108 -7.91 18.25 0.21
CA ILE A 108 -7.65 19.59 0.76
C ILE A 108 -7.42 19.57 2.27
N ASN A 109 -8.21 18.79 3.01
CA ASN A 109 -8.10 18.75 4.47
C ASN A 109 -6.86 17.97 4.88
N ASN A 110 -5.76 18.68 5.10
CA ASN A 110 -4.45 18.11 5.46
C ASN A 110 -4.36 17.63 6.93
N ASN A 111 -5.51 17.43 7.59
CA ASN A 111 -5.53 17.02 8.98
C ASN A 111 -5.06 15.57 9.07
N GLU A 112 -3.90 15.37 9.71
CA GLU A 112 -3.39 14.09 10.22
C GLU A 112 -4.42 13.36 11.15
N TYR A 113 -5.53 14.03 11.47
CA TYR A 113 -6.60 13.64 12.39
C TYR A 113 -7.84 12.99 11.76
N ASP A 114 -7.85 12.65 10.47
CA ASP A 114 -8.90 11.76 9.93
C ASP A 114 -8.84 10.32 10.50
N SER A 115 -7.86 10.07 11.38
CA SER A 115 -7.70 8.89 12.24
C SER A 115 -8.62 8.84 13.47
N LEU A 116 -9.48 9.84 13.68
CA LEU A 116 -10.42 9.94 14.81
C LEU A 116 -11.60 8.95 14.68
N ASN A 117 -11.35 7.64 14.84
CA ASN A 117 -12.27 6.67 15.48
C ASN A 117 -11.79 5.19 15.48
N TYR A 118 -10.50 4.89 15.66
CA TYR A 118 -10.06 3.49 15.75
C TYR A 118 -9.22 3.19 16.99
N GLN A 119 -9.89 3.09 18.13
CA GLN A 119 -9.35 2.50 19.37
C GLN A 119 -9.12 0.97 19.29
N VAL A 120 -9.01 0.37 18.11
CA VAL A 120 -8.84 -1.09 18.00
C VAL A 120 -7.58 -1.44 17.21
N ILE A 121 -6.49 -1.58 17.97
CA ILE A 121 -5.50 -2.66 17.85
C ILE A 121 -4.88 -2.83 16.44
N SER A 122 -3.76 -2.16 16.18
CA SER A 122 -2.71 -2.81 15.38
C SER A 122 -1.35 -2.45 15.95
N GLU A 123 -0.69 -3.41 16.58
CA GLU A 123 0.72 -3.24 16.92
C GLU A 123 1.53 -3.07 15.63
N PRO A 124 2.41 -2.06 15.53
CA PRO A 124 3.29 -1.92 14.38
C PRO A 124 4.18 -3.16 14.22
N LEU A 125 4.69 -3.36 13.00
CA LEU A 125 5.75 -4.34 12.76
C LEU A 125 6.97 -3.97 13.63
N THR A 126 7.48 -4.94 14.37
CA THR A 126 8.77 -4.83 15.06
C THR A 126 9.90 -4.77 14.04
N GLU A 127 11.07 -4.26 14.42
CA GLU A 127 12.24 -4.22 13.53
C GLU A 127 12.64 -5.60 12.99
N ARG A 128 12.45 -6.65 13.79
CA ARG A 128 12.70 -8.02 13.36
C ARG A 128 11.68 -8.49 12.33
N GLU A 129 10.40 -8.23 12.55
CA GLU A 129 9.34 -8.51 11.58
C GLU A 129 9.56 -7.74 10.27
N LYS A 130 9.95 -6.46 10.34
CA LYS A 130 10.28 -5.65 9.17
C LYS A 130 11.42 -6.26 8.35
N THR A 131 12.49 -6.67 9.03
CA THR A 131 13.66 -7.26 8.38
C THR A 131 13.34 -8.59 7.72
N ILE A 132 12.61 -9.47 8.40
CA ILE A 132 12.16 -10.75 7.83
C ILE A 132 11.22 -10.53 6.64
N MET A 133 10.35 -9.53 6.71
CA MET A 133 9.47 -9.20 5.60
C MET A 133 10.23 -8.68 4.39
N ARG A 134 11.22 -7.79 4.56
CA ARG A 134 12.07 -7.34 3.45
C ARG A 134 12.70 -8.50 2.68
N HIS A 135 13.24 -9.50 3.38
CA HIS A 135 13.83 -10.68 2.74
C HIS A 135 12.77 -11.62 2.14
N THR A 136 11.60 -11.74 2.77
CA THR A 136 10.49 -12.55 2.25
C THR A 136 9.98 -11.97 0.93
N ILE A 137 9.81 -10.65 0.88
CA ILE A 137 9.44 -9.85 -0.30
C ILE A 137 10.49 -10.03 -1.41
N SER A 138 11.77 -9.99 -1.07
CA SER A 138 12.86 -10.22 -2.03
C SER A 138 13.00 -11.69 -2.47
N GLY A 139 12.02 -12.56 -2.20
CA GLY A 139 12.00 -13.96 -2.61
C GLY A 139 12.93 -14.90 -1.82
N MET A 140 13.51 -14.47 -0.69
CA MET A 140 14.31 -15.38 0.14
C MET A 140 13.40 -16.39 0.84
N ASN A 141 13.79 -17.66 0.76
CA ASN A 141 13.12 -18.71 1.54
C ASN A 141 13.52 -18.64 3.03
N VAL A 142 12.75 -19.34 3.87
CA VAL A 142 12.94 -19.33 5.32
C VAL A 142 14.33 -19.80 5.75
N TYR A 143 14.92 -20.76 5.04
CA TYR A 143 16.26 -21.27 5.34
C TYR A 143 17.33 -20.22 5.10
N LYS A 144 17.28 -19.52 3.96
CA LYS A 144 18.19 -18.42 3.63
C LYS A 144 18.07 -17.27 4.64
N ILE A 145 16.84 -16.90 5.00
CA ILE A 145 16.59 -15.86 6.02
C ILE A 145 17.15 -16.29 7.39
N SER A 146 16.94 -17.55 7.78
CA SER A 146 17.44 -18.12 9.03
C SER A 146 18.96 -18.05 9.11
N GLN A 147 19.65 -18.44 8.03
CA GLN A 147 21.10 -18.36 7.94
C GLN A 147 21.58 -16.90 7.97
N TYR A 148 20.99 -16.03 7.14
CA TYR A 148 21.37 -14.63 7.02
C TYR A 148 21.23 -13.86 8.35
N LEU A 149 20.14 -14.12 9.09
CA LEU A 149 19.85 -13.45 10.36
C LEU A 149 20.38 -14.19 11.58
N SER A 150 21.04 -15.35 11.41
CA SER A 150 21.55 -16.20 12.49
C SER A 150 20.50 -16.53 13.56
N ILE A 151 19.29 -16.91 13.13
CA ILE A 151 18.18 -17.31 14.01
C ILE A 151 17.56 -18.62 13.53
N SER A 152 16.86 -19.34 14.40
CA SER A 152 16.21 -20.61 14.01
C SER A 152 15.14 -20.40 12.92
N THR A 153 14.95 -21.39 12.05
CA THR A 153 13.86 -21.38 11.06
C THR A 153 12.49 -21.23 11.73
N LYS A 154 12.29 -21.85 12.91
CA LYS A 154 11.07 -21.70 13.73
C LYS A 154 10.83 -20.24 14.11
N THR A 155 11.87 -19.51 14.49
CA THR A 155 11.81 -18.08 14.81
C THR A 155 11.43 -17.24 13.58
N VAL A 156 12.01 -17.56 12.40
CA VAL A 156 11.62 -16.90 11.13
C VAL A 156 10.14 -17.13 10.81
N TYR A 157 9.65 -18.37 10.91
CA TYR A 157 8.23 -18.67 10.69
C TYR A 157 7.32 -17.89 11.64
N SER A 158 7.68 -17.80 12.92
CA SER A 158 6.91 -17.06 13.92
C SER A 158 6.83 -15.58 13.60
N HIS A 159 7.95 -14.91 13.37
CA HIS A 159 7.94 -13.49 12.99
C HIS A 159 7.23 -13.24 11.67
N ARG A 160 7.41 -14.10 10.66
CA ARG A 160 6.75 -13.95 9.37
C ARG A 160 5.24 -14.10 9.49
N ARG A 161 4.75 -15.04 10.30
CA ARG A 161 3.32 -15.20 10.61
C ARG A 161 2.77 -13.96 11.32
N ASN A 162 3.49 -13.45 12.33
CA ASN A 162 3.08 -12.26 13.05
C ASN A 162 3.05 -11.04 12.12
N ALA A 163 4.05 -10.90 11.25
CA ALA A 163 4.10 -9.85 10.25
C ALA A 163 2.94 -9.93 9.27
N PHE A 164 2.65 -11.11 8.72
CA PHE A 164 1.49 -11.30 7.85
C PHE A 164 0.19 -10.94 8.56
N HIS A 165 0.01 -11.36 9.81
CA HIS A 165 -1.18 -11.04 10.59
C HIS A 165 -1.30 -9.52 10.85
N LYS A 166 -0.20 -8.84 11.16
CA LYS A 166 -0.16 -7.37 11.32
C LYS A 166 -0.43 -6.64 10.00
N LEU A 167 0.01 -7.22 8.88
CA LEU A 167 -0.32 -6.78 7.52
C LEU A 167 -1.73 -7.24 7.07
N GLY A 168 -2.44 -7.97 7.94
CA GLY A 168 -3.82 -8.46 7.83
C GLY A 168 -4.05 -9.67 6.93
N GLY A 169 -3.03 -10.39 6.48
CA GLY A 169 -3.20 -11.67 5.77
C GLY A 169 -2.65 -12.86 6.53
N ARG A 170 -2.98 -14.08 6.07
CA ARG A 170 -2.45 -15.32 6.64
C ARG A 170 -1.18 -15.80 5.94
N ASN A 171 -0.97 -15.35 4.70
CA ASN A 171 0.17 -15.72 3.87
C ASN A 171 0.41 -14.64 2.80
N LEU A 172 1.52 -14.79 2.07
CA LEU A 172 1.92 -13.88 1.00
C LEU A 172 0.80 -13.66 -0.03
N PHE A 173 0.11 -14.72 -0.46
CA PHE A 173 -0.91 -14.63 -1.52
C PHE A 173 -2.18 -13.87 -1.11
N GLU A 174 -2.52 -13.89 0.17
CA GLU A 174 -3.65 -13.09 0.68
C GLU A 174 -3.30 -11.60 0.82
N ILE A 175 -2.01 -11.28 0.86
CA ILE A 175 -1.51 -9.90 0.94
C ILE A 175 -1.02 -9.43 -0.45
N TRP A 176 -0.81 -10.35 -1.38
CA TRP A 176 -0.35 -10.14 -2.75
C TRP A 176 -1.07 -11.14 -3.67
N PRO A 177 -2.22 -10.78 -4.28
CA PRO A 177 -2.97 -11.70 -5.15
C PRO A 177 -2.32 -11.89 -6.52
N PHE A 178 -1.29 -11.11 -6.86
CA PHE A 178 -0.76 -11.05 -8.21
C PHE A 178 0.16 -12.23 -8.49
N ARG A 179 -0.24 -13.12 -9.40
CA ARG A 179 0.55 -14.28 -9.85
C ARG A 179 1.40 -13.94 -11.09
N GLY A 180 2.12 -12.83 -11.06
CA GLY A 180 3.05 -12.43 -12.12
C GLY A 180 4.48 -12.87 -11.81
N ASN A 181 5.23 -13.33 -12.83
CA ASN A 181 6.64 -13.68 -12.70
C ASN A 181 7.52 -12.42 -12.56
N PHE A 182 7.77 -11.96 -11.34
CA PHE A 182 8.68 -10.83 -11.07
C PHE A 182 9.92 -11.21 -10.24
N LEU A 183 10.39 -12.44 -10.37
CA LEU A 183 11.74 -12.83 -9.95
C LEU A 183 12.64 -12.95 -11.19
N ARG A 184 12.86 -11.84 -11.89
CA ARG A 184 14.13 -11.66 -12.60
C ARG A 184 14.82 -10.48 -11.93
N ALA A 185 15.76 -10.81 -11.06
CA ALA A 185 16.79 -9.85 -10.67
C ALA A 185 17.43 -9.28 -11.95
N PRO A 186 17.84 -8.01 -11.98
CA PRO A 186 18.71 -7.55 -13.05
C PRO A 186 19.95 -8.45 -13.04
N THR A 187 20.13 -9.22 -14.11
CA THR A 187 21.42 -9.80 -14.41
C THR A 187 22.37 -8.64 -14.66
N SER A 188 23.45 -8.63 -13.88
CA SER A 188 24.69 -7.87 -14.03
C SER A 188 25.00 -7.43 -15.46
#